data_AF-A0A9P0G1I6-F1
#
_entry.id   AF-A0A9P0G1I6-F1
#
_cell.length_a   1.000
_cell.length_b   1.000
_cell.length_c   1.000
_cell.angle_alpha   90.00
_cell.angle_beta   90.00
_cell.angle_gamma   90.00
#
_symmetry.space_group_name_H-M   'P 1'
#
loop_
_entity.id
_entity.type
_entity.pdbx_description
1 polymer ?
#
loop_
_entity_poly.entity_id
_entity_poly.type
_entity_poly.pdbx_seq_one_letter_code
_entity_poly.pdbx_strand_id
1 'polypeptide(L)'
;MSQKFYGPLAVINFLLLSSLFRSGALNDVSDSKQAEELFKRLFIQQRVKQLEAVKRIRTLAGEKRQNLMIATAAESIFKVLKSSRSIVESSGYVPGLTSFPESQETREALSNILENTALFGELLLHFPEISHAVLKDSHEWKVLYEWSVRFSNQTELLDRITTTLIDLVSQELNITDRKPDFINPYYKKPAKKYVPSNFSENQIKKVKKKQKLPRGPRLSSSNIKYDL
;
A
#
# COMPACT_ATOMS: atom_id res chain seq x y z
N MET A 1 16.77 -21.42 13.09
CA MET A 1 16.50 -19.98 13.28
C MET A 1 17.17 -19.20 12.16
N SER A 2 16.41 -18.69 11.19
CA SER A 2 16.82 -17.55 10.35
C SER A 2 15.56 -17.03 9.64
N GLN A 3 14.93 -16.00 10.22
CA GLN A 3 13.89 -15.25 9.51
C GLN A 3 14.59 -14.50 8.37
N LYS A 4 14.43 -14.99 7.13
CA LYS A 4 14.89 -14.27 5.93
C LYS A 4 14.20 -12.91 5.90
N PHE A 5 14.95 -11.86 6.18
CA PHE A 5 14.49 -10.48 6.11
C PHE A 5 14.38 -10.09 4.63
N TYR A 6 13.16 -10.11 4.08
CA TYR A 6 12.91 -9.61 2.73
C TYR A 6 12.96 -8.07 2.75
N GLY A 7 13.70 -7.47 1.83
CA GLY A 7 13.82 -6.02 1.70
C GLY A 7 12.48 -5.35 1.34
N PRO A 8 12.38 -4.00 1.42
CA PRO A 8 11.16 -3.24 1.10
C PRO A 8 10.55 -3.62 -0.25
N LEU A 9 11.39 -3.73 -1.28
CA LEU A 9 10.98 -4.07 -2.65
C LEU A 9 10.48 -5.51 -2.77
N ALA A 10 11.02 -6.45 -2.00
CA ALA A 10 10.63 -7.87 -2.06
C ALA A 10 9.26 -8.12 -1.41
N VAL A 11 8.92 -7.38 -0.35
CA VAL A 11 7.59 -7.44 0.28
C VAL A 11 6.53 -6.80 -0.63
N ILE A 12 6.89 -5.72 -1.33
CA ILE A 12 6.01 -5.01 -2.28
C ILE A 12 5.77 -5.84 -3.55
N ASN A 13 6.80 -6.47 -4.11
CA ASN A 13 6.63 -7.40 -5.23
C ASN A 13 5.75 -8.59 -4.83
N PHE A 14 5.86 -9.11 -3.61
CA PHE A 14 5.00 -10.18 -3.11
C PHE A 14 3.53 -9.74 -2.92
N LEU A 15 3.29 -8.46 -2.65
CA LEU A 15 1.95 -7.88 -2.47
C LEU A 15 1.18 -7.69 -3.78
N LEU A 16 1.88 -7.52 -4.91
CA LEU A 16 1.32 -7.01 -6.17
C LEU A 16 1.47 -7.95 -7.38
N LEU A 17 2.37 -8.94 -7.36
CA LEU A 17 2.62 -9.84 -8.52
C LEU A 17 1.76 -11.11 -8.58
N SER A 18 0.71 -11.23 -7.78
CA SER A 18 -0.19 -12.39 -7.80
C SER A 18 -1.10 -12.47 -9.03
N SER A 19 -1.18 -11.42 -9.85
CA SER A 19 -2.03 -11.35 -11.04
C SER A 19 -1.73 -12.46 -12.05
N LEU A 20 -0.47 -12.86 -12.19
CA LEU A 20 -0.05 -13.86 -13.20
C LEU A 20 -0.62 -15.27 -12.94
N PHE A 21 -0.80 -15.68 -11.68
CA PHE A 21 -1.30 -17.02 -11.36
C PHE A 21 -2.83 -17.14 -11.52
N ARG A 22 -3.57 -16.05 -11.30
CA ARG A 22 -5.04 -16.01 -11.49
C ARG A 22 -5.44 -16.18 -12.95
N SER A 23 -4.58 -15.72 -13.85
CA SER A 23 -4.88 -15.64 -15.28
C SER A 23 -5.01 -17.00 -15.95
N GLY A 24 -4.20 -17.98 -15.52
CA GLY A 24 -4.35 -19.37 -15.96
C GLY A 24 -5.65 -20.01 -15.49
N ALA A 25 -6.02 -19.81 -14.22
CA ALA A 25 -7.16 -20.50 -13.61
C ALA A 25 -8.53 -20.07 -14.15
N LEU A 26 -8.70 -18.80 -14.53
CA LEU A 26 -9.97 -18.29 -15.06
C LEU A 26 -10.19 -18.62 -16.55
N ASN A 27 -9.13 -18.91 -17.30
CA ASN A 27 -9.23 -19.25 -18.73
C ASN A 27 -9.82 -20.64 -18.99
N ASP A 28 -9.66 -21.57 -18.04
CA ASP A 28 -10.14 -22.94 -18.17
C ASP A 28 -11.65 -23.09 -17.86
N VAL A 29 -12.32 -22.01 -17.46
CA VAL A 29 -13.74 -22.00 -17.07
C VAL A 29 -14.58 -21.33 -18.15
N SER A 30 -15.39 -22.13 -18.85
CA SER A 30 -16.27 -21.67 -19.93
C SER A 30 -17.60 -21.08 -19.47
N ASP A 31 -18.05 -21.40 -18.25
CA ASP A 31 -19.30 -20.88 -17.68
C ASP A 31 -19.07 -19.60 -16.88
N SER A 32 -19.76 -18.51 -17.24
CA SER A 32 -19.60 -17.19 -16.62
C SER A 32 -19.87 -17.21 -15.11
N LYS A 33 -20.86 -17.98 -14.63
CA LYS A 33 -21.15 -18.11 -13.20
C LYS A 33 -20.03 -18.83 -12.45
N GLN A 34 -19.52 -19.94 -13.00
CA GLN A 34 -18.36 -20.63 -12.42
C GLN A 34 -17.11 -19.74 -12.42
N ALA A 35 -16.91 -18.93 -13.46
CA ALA A 35 -15.78 -18.00 -13.52
C ALA A 35 -15.90 -16.90 -12.45
N GLU A 36 -17.10 -16.37 -12.21
CA GLU A 36 -17.37 -15.40 -11.14
C GLU A 36 -17.12 -16.01 -9.75
N GLU A 37 -17.61 -17.24 -9.51
CA GLU A 37 -17.37 -17.95 -8.25
C GLU A 37 -15.89 -18.23 -8.00
N LEU A 38 -15.16 -18.64 -9.05
CA LEU A 38 -13.72 -18.82 -8.98
C LEU A 38 -13.01 -17.49 -8.69
N PHE A 39 -13.44 -16.41 -9.34
CA PHE A 39 -12.91 -15.07 -9.10
C PHE A 39 -13.06 -14.65 -7.63
N LYS A 40 -14.26 -14.82 -7.04
CA LYS A 40 -14.52 -14.50 -5.63
C LYS A 40 -13.62 -15.30 -4.69
N ARG A 41 -13.43 -16.61 -4.95
CA ARG A 41 -12.54 -17.46 -4.14
C ARG A 41 -11.08 -17.02 -4.22
N LEU A 42 -10.58 -16.77 -5.42
CA LEU A 42 -9.21 -16.32 -5.62
C LEU A 42 -8.99 -14.94 -4.99
N PHE A 43 -10.01 -14.08 -5.01
CA PHE A 43 -9.98 -12.76 -4.38
C PHE A 43 -9.74 -12.89 -2.88
N ILE A 44 -10.52 -13.71 -2.19
CA ILE A 44 -10.37 -13.95 -0.76
C ILE A 44 -8.97 -14.49 -0.42
N GLN A 45 -8.46 -15.46 -1.19
CA GLN A 45 -7.11 -15.99 -1.00
C GLN A 45 -6.04 -14.90 -1.11
N GLN A 46 -6.20 -13.98 -2.06
CA GLN A 46 -5.28 -12.88 -2.24
C GLN A 46 -5.37 -11.87 -1.09
N ARG A 47 -6.58 -11.56 -0.62
CA ARG A 47 -6.82 -10.70 0.55
C ARG A 47 -6.12 -11.21 1.81
N VAL A 48 -6.12 -12.53 2.04
CA VAL A 48 -5.38 -13.13 3.17
C VAL A 48 -3.88 -12.84 3.09
N LYS A 49 -3.26 -13.01 1.92
CA LYS A 49 -1.83 -12.72 1.71
C LYS A 49 -1.51 -11.24 1.92
N GLN A 50 -2.36 -10.36 1.41
CA GLN A 50 -2.23 -8.91 1.57
C GLN A 50 -2.31 -8.51 3.04
N LEU A 51 -3.28 -9.04 3.79
CA LEU A 51 -3.44 -8.80 5.22
C LEU A 51 -2.21 -9.25 6.03
N GLU A 52 -1.62 -10.41 5.70
CA GLU A 52 -0.39 -10.85 6.35
C GLU A 52 0.77 -9.87 6.13
N ALA A 53 0.91 -9.34 4.92
CA ALA A 53 1.94 -8.37 4.62
C ALA A 53 1.72 -7.03 5.34
N VAL A 54 0.48 -6.54 5.44
CA VAL A 54 0.14 -5.36 6.25
C VAL A 54 0.48 -5.58 7.73
N LYS A 55 0.14 -6.76 8.28
CA LYS A 55 0.53 -7.15 9.65
C LYS A 55 2.05 -7.14 9.83
N ARG A 56 2.81 -7.65 8.85
CA ARG A 56 4.27 -7.63 8.88
C ARG A 56 4.80 -6.20 8.93
N ILE A 57 4.30 -5.29 8.09
CA ILE A 57 4.68 -3.86 8.10
C ILE A 57 4.51 -3.28 9.52
N ARG A 58 3.37 -3.57 10.16
CA ARG A 58 3.08 -3.09 11.52
C ARG A 58 4.08 -3.60 12.57
N THR A 59 4.57 -4.83 12.41
CA THR A 59 5.54 -5.43 13.34
C THR A 59 6.99 -5.03 13.06
N LEU A 60 7.29 -4.40 11.92
CA LEU A 60 8.64 -3.94 11.61
C LEU A 60 9.08 -2.82 12.56
N ALA A 61 10.32 -2.91 13.03
CA ALA A 61 10.92 -1.83 13.81
C ALA A 61 11.27 -0.64 12.91
N GLY A 62 10.85 0.55 13.33
CA GLY A 62 11.25 1.84 12.75
C GLY A 62 10.19 2.47 11.85
N GLU A 63 9.55 3.54 12.35
CA GLU A 63 8.51 4.33 11.68
C GLU A 63 8.95 4.81 10.28
N LYS A 64 10.19 5.31 10.14
CA LYS A 64 10.72 5.75 8.84
C LYS A 64 10.68 4.65 7.78
N ARG A 65 10.95 3.40 8.17
CA ARG A 65 10.95 2.25 7.25
C ARG A 65 9.53 1.85 6.89
N GLN A 66 8.61 1.89 7.86
CA GLN A 66 7.18 1.65 7.62
C GLN A 66 6.62 2.69 6.64
N ASN A 67 6.85 3.98 6.90
CA ASN A 67 6.37 5.05 6.04
C ASN A 67 6.91 4.94 4.62
N LEU A 68 8.20 4.60 4.47
CA LEU A 68 8.78 4.35 3.15
C LEU A 68 8.10 3.17 2.43
N MET A 69 7.88 2.04 3.12
CA MET A 69 7.19 0.89 2.55
C MET A 69 5.76 1.22 2.13
N ILE A 70 5.05 2.00 2.94
CA ILE A 70 3.66 2.39 2.67
C ILE A 70 3.60 3.35 1.47
N ALA A 71 4.48 4.36 1.42
CA ALA A 71 4.56 5.29 0.30
C ALA A 71 4.88 4.55 -1.02
N THR A 72 5.87 3.66 -1.02
CA THR A 72 6.21 2.86 -2.21
C THR A 72 5.09 1.89 -2.60
N ALA A 73 4.39 1.28 -1.63
CA ALA A 73 3.22 0.46 -1.93
C ALA A 73 2.11 1.30 -2.58
N ALA A 74 1.84 2.49 -2.06
CA ALA A 74 0.84 3.40 -2.60
C ALA A 74 1.15 3.80 -4.05
N GLU A 75 2.39 4.19 -4.36
CA GLU A 75 2.82 4.49 -5.74
C GLU A 75 2.46 3.36 -6.72
N SER A 76 2.77 2.11 -6.33
CA SER A 76 2.50 0.96 -7.19
C SER A 76 1.01 0.63 -7.29
N ILE A 77 0.27 0.74 -6.18
CA ILE A 77 -1.19 0.56 -6.14
C ILE A 77 -1.84 1.57 -7.09
N PHE A 78 -1.51 2.84 -6.99
CA PHE A 78 -2.12 3.89 -7.81
C PHE A 78 -1.79 3.76 -9.29
N LYS A 79 -0.57 3.31 -9.62
CA LYS A 79 -0.19 2.97 -10.98
C LYS A 79 -1.10 1.86 -11.55
N VAL A 80 -1.31 0.79 -10.79
CA VAL A 80 -2.15 -0.35 -11.20
C VAL A 80 -3.62 0.03 -11.28
N LEU A 81 -4.13 0.82 -10.33
CA LEU A 81 -5.50 1.32 -10.35
C LEU A 81 -5.77 2.15 -11.61
N LYS A 82 -4.85 3.06 -11.96
CA LYS A 82 -4.99 3.93 -13.14
C LYS A 82 -5.06 3.13 -14.43
N SER A 83 -4.14 2.17 -14.63
CA SER A 83 -4.16 1.34 -15.84
C SER A 83 -5.38 0.42 -15.91
N SER A 84 -5.75 -0.19 -14.79
CA SER A 84 -6.87 -1.14 -14.74
C SER A 84 -8.22 -0.45 -14.92
N ARG A 85 -8.38 0.77 -14.39
CA ARG A 85 -9.56 1.61 -14.65
C ARG A 85 -9.79 1.82 -16.14
N SER A 86 -8.74 2.18 -16.89
CA SER A 86 -8.83 2.41 -18.32
C SER A 86 -9.33 1.18 -19.08
N ILE A 87 -8.88 -0.02 -18.69
CA ILE A 87 -9.30 -1.29 -19.31
C ILE A 87 -10.78 -1.56 -19.01
N VAL A 88 -11.18 -1.43 -17.74
CA VAL A 88 -12.58 -1.69 -17.34
C VAL A 88 -13.54 -0.69 -17.98
N GLU A 89 -13.24 0.60 -17.98
CA GLU A 89 -14.08 1.62 -18.61
C GLU A 89 -14.20 1.40 -20.13
N SER A 90 -13.12 0.93 -20.78
CA SER A 90 -13.14 0.64 -22.24
C SER A 90 -13.87 -0.66 -22.58
N SER A 91 -14.00 -1.59 -21.63
CA SER A 91 -14.69 -2.87 -21.84
C SER A 91 -16.22 -2.77 -21.86
N GLY A 92 -16.78 -1.65 -21.40
CA GLY A 92 -18.22 -1.49 -21.22
C GLY A 92 -18.79 -2.20 -19.98
N TYR A 93 -17.96 -2.79 -19.12
CA TYR A 93 -18.40 -3.36 -17.85
C TYR A 93 -18.92 -2.27 -16.91
N VAL A 94 -20.15 -2.44 -16.43
CA VAL A 94 -20.80 -1.56 -15.47
C VAL A 94 -21.20 -2.36 -14.23
N PRO A 95 -20.60 -2.08 -13.05
CA PRO A 95 -20.93 -2.75 -11.79
C PRO A 95 -22.44 -2.78 -11.51
N GLY A 96 -22.98 -3.96 -11.15
CA GLY A 96 -24.39 -4.16 -10.82
C GLY A 96 -25.36 -4.13 -12.01
N LEU A 97 -24.90 -3.81 -13.22
CA LEU A 97 -25.76 -3.75 -14.42
C LEU A 97 -25.36 -4.78 -15.49
N THR A 98 -24.06 -4.95 -15.74
CA THR A 98 -23.57 -5.94 -16.71
C THR A 98 -23.20 -7.25 -16.04
N SER A 99 -23.32 -8.36 -16.77
CA SER A 99 -22.83 -9.67 -16.32
C SER A 99 -21.33 -9.68 -16.06
N PHE A 100 -20.86 -10.70 -15.32
CA PHE A 100 -19.45 -10.88 -15.05
C PHE A 100 -18.64 -10.98 -16.37
N PRO A 101 -17.49 -10.27 -16.51
CA PRO A 101 -16.78 -10.17 -17.79
C PRO A 101 -16.31 -11.51 -18.33
N GLU A 102 -16.49 -11.74 -19.63
CA GLU A 102 -15.94 -12.91 -20.33
C GLU A 102 -14.46 -12.70 -20.68
N SER A 103 -14.09 -11.46 -21.05
CA SER A 103 -12.72 -11.12 -21.41
C SER A 103 -11.79 -11.27 -20.21
N GLN A 104 -10.75 -12.07 -20.41
CA GLN A 104 -9.70 -12.29 -19.42
C GLN A 104 -9.02 -10.99 -18.98
N GLU A 105 -8.73 -10.10 -19.92
CA GLU A 105 -8.12 -8.80 -19.65
C GLU A 105 -9.02 -7.94 -18.74
N THR A 106 -10.33 -7.95 -18.98
CA THR A 106 -11.30 -7.22 -18.16
C THR A 106 -11.41 -7.85 -16.76
N ARG A 107 -11.41 -9.18 -16.65
CA ARG A 107 -11.41 -9.88 -15.34
C ARG A 107 -10.15 -9.56 -14.53
N GLU A 108 -8.98 -9.52 -15.16
CA GLU A 108 -7.72 -9.14 -14.53
C GLU A 108 -7.74 -7.69 -14.05
N ALA A 109 -8.19 -6.77 -14.90
CA ALA A 109 -8.32 -5.36 -14.54
C ALA A 109 -9.32 -5.16 -13.38
N LEU A 110 -10.44 -5.90 -13.38
CA LEU A 110 -11.40 -5.91 -12.29
C LEU A 110 -10.77 -6.43 -10.98
N SER A 111 -10.03 -7.53 -11.04
CA SER A 111 -9.26 -8.07 -9.91
C SER A 111 -8.31 -7.03 -9.34
N ASN A 112 -7.54 -6.38 -10.23
CA ASN A 112 -6.58 -5.36 -9.86
C ASN A 112 -7.26 -4.18 -9.16
N ILE A 113 -8.42 -3.71 -9.65
CA ILE A 113 -9.16 -2.61 -9.01
C ILE A 113 -9.59 -3.01 -7.59
N LEU A 114 -10.27 -4.14 -7.44
CA LEU A 114 -10.81 -4.56 -6.15
C LEU A 114 -9.70 -4.83 -5.12
N GLU A 115 -8.65 -5.54 -5.53
CA GLU A 115 -7.55 -5.92 -4.65
C GLU A 115 -6.70 -4.72 -4.23
N ASN A 116 -6.37 -3.82 -5.15
CA ASN A 116 -5.57 -2.64 -4.83
C ASN A 116 -6.39 -1.63 -4.02
N THR A 117 -7.70 -1.50 -4.28
CA THR A 117 -8.59 -0.66 -3.47
C THR A 117 -8.63 -1.15 -2.02
N ALA A 118 -8.83 -2.46 -1.84
CA ALA A 118 -8.87 -3.07 -0.52
C ALA A 118 -7.50 -3.05 0.18
N LEU A 119 -6.40 -3.28 -0.54
CA LEU A 119 -5.05 -3.19 0.02
C LEU A 119 -4.72 -1.79 0.52
N PHE A 120 -5.00 -0.75 -0.27
CA PHE A 120 -4.78 0.62 0.19
C PHE A 120 -5.73 0.97 1.34
N GLY A 121 -6.95 0.41 1.36
CA GLY A 121 -7.88 0.57 2.47
C GLY A 121 -7.32 0.05 3.80
N GLU A 122 -6.68 -1.11 3.78
CA GLU A 122 -5.96 -1.63 4.96
C GLU A 122 -4.84 -0.69 5.40
N LEU A 123 -4.05 -0.17 4.46
CA LEU A 123 -2.97 0.77 4.76
C LEU A 123 -3.51 2.07 5.34
N LEU A 124 -4.60 2.59 4.78
CA LEU A 124 -5.29 3.79 5.24
C LEU A 124 -5.76 3.64 6.67
N LEU A 125 -6.47 2.56 7.00
CA LEU A 125 -7.01 2.37 8.33
C LEU A 125 -5.92 2.07 9.36
N HIS A 126 -4.91 1.29 9.01
CA HIS A 126 -3.84 0.90 9.94
C HIS A 126 -2.75 1.95 10.11
N PHE A 127 -2.51 2.80 9.10
CA PHE A 127 -1.48 3.83 9.07
C PHE A 127 -2.05 5.14 8.51
N PRO A 128 -3.03 5.75 9.20
CA PRO A 128 -3.76 6.89 8.67
C PRO A 128 -2.87 8.10 8.42
N GLU A 129 -1.86 8.37 9.26
CA GLU A 129 -1.01 9.57 9.13
C GLU A 129 -0.30 9.63 7.78
N ILE A 130 0.36 8.54 7.38
CA ILE A 130 1.08 8.47 6.11
C ILE A 130 0.14 8.28 4.93
N SER A 131 -0.94 7.50 5.09
CA SER A 131 -1.86 7.22 3.99
C SER A 131 -2.71 8.43 3.63
N HIS A 132 -3.15 9.22 4.62
CA HIS A 132 -3.79 10.51 4.38
C HIS A 132 -2.83 11.53 3.77
N ALA A 133 -1.56 11.54 4.18
CA ALA A 133 -0.55 12.39 3.55
C ALA A 133 -0.38 12.06 2.06
N VAL A 134 -0.29 10.78 1.71
CA VAL A 134 -0.23 10.32 0.31
C VAL A 134 -1.41 10.81 -0.52
N LEU A 135 -2.64 10.72 0.00
CA LEU A 135 -3.83 11.21 -0.72
C LEU A 135 -3.89 12.74 -0.79
N LYS A 136 -3.38 13.44 0.23
CA LYS A 136 -3.35 14.90 0.27
C LYS A 136 -2.34 15.46 -0.74
N ASP A 137 -1.20 14.80 -0.91
CA ASP A 137 -0.11 15.24 -1.79
C ASP A 137 -0.45 15.06 -3.27
N SER A 138 -1.41 14.19 -3.62
CA SER A 138 -1.85 13.95 -5.00
C SER A 138 -3.38 13.96 -5.13
N HIS A 139 -3.92 15.06 -5.66
CA HIS A 139 -5.36 15.17 -5.94
C HIS A 139 -5.84 14.10 -6.93
N GLU A 140 -5.02 13.76 -7.93
CA GLU A 140 -5.31 12.67 -8.88
C GLU A 140 -5.52 11.34 -8.17
N TRP A 141 -4.63 11.00 -7.23
CA TRP A 141 -4.73 9.74 -6.47
C TRP A 141 -5.93 9.74 -5.55
N LYS A 142 -6.23 10.87 -4.91
CA LYS A 142 -7.45 11.03 -4.11
C LYS A 142 -8.70 10.74 -4.94
N VAL A 143 -8.86 11.42 -6.08
CA VAL A 143 -10.03 11.22 -6.97
C VAL A 143 -10.10 9.79 -7.49
N LEU A 144 -8.96 9.21 -7.89
CA LEU A 144 -8.90 7.83 -8.37
C LEU A 144 -9.27 6.83 -7.27
N TYR A 145 -8.84 7.06 -6.03
CA TYR A 145 -9.18 6.18 -4.91
C TYR A 145 -10.64 6.28 -4.50
N GLU A 146 -11.19 7.50 -4.42
CA GLU A 146 -12.61 7.70 -4.13
C GLU A 146 -13.50 7.05 -5.19
N TRP A 147 -13.11 7.16 -6.47
CA TRP A 147 -13.75 6.42 -7.56
C TRP A 147 -13.67 4.91 -7.34
N SER A 148 -12.49 4.37 -7.01
CA SER A 148 -12.32 2.92 -6.88
C SER A 148 -13.06 2.34 -5.68
N VAL A 149 -13.18 3.10 -4.59
CA VAL A 149 -14.02 2.78 -3.43
C VAL A 149 -15.49 2.69 -3.83
N ARG A 150 -16.02 3.72 -4.51
CA ARG A 150 -17.41 3.73 -5.00
C ARG A 150 -17.68 2.59 -5.97
N PHE A 151 -16.78 2.39 -6.92
CA PHE A 151 -16.84 1.31 -7.89
C PHE A 151 -16.91 -0.05 -7.20
N SER A 152 -16.00 -0.31 -6.25
CA SER A 152 -15.92 -1.59 -5.53
C SER A 152 -17.22 -1.92 -4.79
N ASN A 153 -17.86 -0.93 -4.16
CA ASN A 153 -19.14 -1.07 -3.46
C ASN A 153 -20.30 -1.46 -4.38
N GLN A 154 -20.22 -1.19 -5.68
CA GLN A 154 -21.26 -1.51 -6.65
C GLN A 154 -21.10 -2.88 -7.31
N THR A 155 -19.97 -3.57 -7.12
CA THR A 155 -19.66 -4.80 -7.88
C THR A 155 -20.34 -6.06 -7.37
N GLU A 156 -20.75 -6.12 -6.09
CA GLU A 156 -21.20 -7.35 -5.41
C GLU A 156 -20.18 -8.53 -5.43
N LEU A 157 -18.94 -8.26 -5.85
CA LEU A 157 -17.87 -9.26 -5.94
C LEU A 157 -17.03 -9.38 -4.66
N LEU A 158 -17.22 -8.46 -3.71
CA LEU A 158 -16.50 -8.44 -2.44
C LEU A 158 -17.13 -9.42 -1.45
N ASP A 159 -16.28 -10.08 -0.66
CA ASP A 159 -16.73 -10.83 0.50
C ASP A 159 -17.11 -9.88 1.65
N ARG A 160 -17.91 -10.36 2.61
CA ARG A 160 -18.44 -9.55 3.72
C ARG A 160 -17.35 -8.81 4.50
N ILE A 161 -16.18 -9.42 4.69
CA ILE A 161 -15.08 -8.81 5.45
C ILE A 161 -14.54 -7.61 4.66
N THR A 162 -14.30 -7.79 3.36
CA THR A 162 -13.83 -6.70 2.51
C THR A 162 -14.89 -5.62 2.31
N THR A 163 -16.18 -5.95 2.18
CA THR A 163 -17.25 -4.94 2.16
C THR A 163 -17.21 -4.06 3.42
N THR A 164 -17.09 -4.69 4.59
CA THR A 164 -16.98 -3.96 5.87
C THR A 164 -15.74 -3.05 5.89
N LEU A 165 -14.61 -3.52 5.36
CA LEU A 165 -13.41 -2.69 5.22
C LEU A 165 -13.67 -1.45 4.35
N ILE A 166 -14.27 -1.64 3.17
CA ILE A 166 -14.55 -0.53 2.24
C ILE A 166 -15.55 0.46 2.86
N ASP A 167 -16.51 -0.01 3.66
CA ASP A 167 -17.41 0.86 4.41
C ASP A 167 -16.65 1.71 5.44
N LEU A 168 -15.73 1.11 6.20
CA LEU A 168 -14.89 1.84 7.16
C LEU A 168 -14.00 2.88 6.47
N VAL A 169 -13.43 2.54 5.30
CA VAL A 169 -12.66 3.47 4.48
C VAL A 169 -13.53 4.63 3.99
N SER A 170 -14.76 4.33 3.55
CA SER A 170 -15.70 5.34 3.08
C SER A 170 -16.04 6.35 4.18
N GLN A 171 -16.20 5.86 5.41
CA GLN A 171 -16.40 6.68 6.60
C GLN A 171 -15.15 7.51 6.96
N GLU A 172 -13.95 6.91 6.93
CA GLU A 172 -12.67 7.58 7.23
C GLU A 172 -12.38 8.73 6.24
N LEU A 173 -12.71 8.53 4.96
CA LEU A 173 -12.49 9.52 3.90
C LEU A 173 -13.65 10.51 3.71
N ASN A 174 -14.78 10.31 4.38
CA ASN A 174 -16.03 11.07 4.18
C ASN A 174 -16.55 10.97 2.72
N ILE A 175 -16.45 9.78 2.11
CA ILE A 175 -16.99 9.51 0.78
C ILE A 175 -18.51 9.36 0.83
N THR A 176 -18.99 8.73 1.90
CA THR A 176 -20.41 8.58 2.25
C THR A 176 -20.71 9.35 3.54
N ASP A 177 -21.99 9.45 3.89
CA ASP A 177 -22.42 10.11 5.13
C ASP A 177 -21.70 9.50 6.33
N ARG A 178 -20.81 10.29 6.91
CA ARG A 178 -20.01 9.87 8.05
C ARG A 178 -20.87 9.86 9.31
N LYS A 179 -20.86 8.75 10.03
CA LYS A 179 -21.50 8.66 11.34
C LYS A 179 -20.84 9.64 12.30
N PRO A 180 -21.61 10.45 13.06
CA PRO A 180 -21.06 11.47 13.97
C PRO A 180 -20.06 10.92 15.00
N ASP A 181 -20.24 9.66 15.40
CA ASP A 181 -19.42 8.93 16.36
C ASP A 181 -18.36 8.04 15.70
N PHE A 182 -18.14 8.15 14.38
CA PHE A 182 -17.17 7.31 13.68
C PHE A 182 -15.74 7.60 14.15
N ILE A 183 -15.14 6.56 14.73
CA ILE A 183 -13.73 6.47 15.08
C ILE A 183 -13.15 5.26 14.34
N ASN A 184 -12.08 5.47 13.58
CA ASN A 184 -11.36 4.39 12.93
C ASN A 184 -10.92 3.34 13.98
N PRO A 185 -11.43 2.09 13.91
CA PRO A 185 -11.18 1.07 14.94
C PRO A 185 -9.72 0.60 14.98
N TYR A 186 -8.96 0.84 13.92
CA TYR A 186 -7.56 0.47 13.82
C TYR A 186 -6.62 1.56 14.32
N TYR A 187 -7.14 2.77 14.55
CA TYR A 187 -6.39 3.89 15.08
C TYR A 187 -6.06 3.67 16.57
N LYS A 188 -4.85 3.21 16.83
CA LYS A 188 -4.28 3.25 18.19
C LYS A 188 -3.66 4.62 18.37
N LYS A 189 -4.33 5.55 19.07
CA LYS A 189 -3.79 6.89 19.41
C LYS A 189 -2.29 6.79 19.73
N PRO A 190 -1.38 7.28 18.86
CA PRO A 190 0.00 7.40 19.24
C PRO A 190 0.16 8.64 20.12
N ALA A 191 0.85 8.49 21.25
CA ALA A 191 1.34 9.63 22.00
C ALA A 191 2.40 10.35 21.16
N LYS A 192 2.01 11.50 20.58
CA LYS A 192 2.81 12.60 19.98
C LYS A 192 2.53 12.84 18.50
N LYS A 193 2.35 14.13 18.21
CA LYS A 193 1.96 14.75 16.94
C LYS A 193 2.96 14.42 15.82
N TYR A 194 2.46 13.85 14.72
CA TYR A 194 3.14 13.81 13.44
C TYR A 194 3.48 15.24 12.98
N VAL A 195 4.74 15.49 12.65
CA VAL A 195 5.20 16.71 12.00
C VAL A 195 5.58 16.31 10.58
N PRO A 196 4.92 16.84 9.53
CA PRO A 196 5.27 16.52 8.15
C PRO A 196 6.68 17.04 7.86
N SER A 197 7.64 16.14 7.60
CA SER A 197 8.93 16.52 7.03
C SER A 197 8.83 16.42 5.51
N ASN A 198 8.87 17.58 4.85
CA ASN A 198 8.97 17.74 3.40
C ASN A 198 9.81 16.62 2.77
N PHE A 199 9.18 15.78 1.95
CA PHE A 199 9.87 14.90 1.01
C PHE A 199 10.44 15.77 -0.11
N SER A 200 11.62 16.34 0.12
CA SER A 200 12.43 16.94 -0.92
C SER A 200 13.91 16.62 -0.68
N GLU A 201 14.40 15.63 -1.44
CA GLU A 201 15.61 15.78 -2.25
C GLU A 201 16.87 16.26 -1.50
N ASN A 202 17.60 15.39 -0.77
CA ASN A 202 19.04 15.59 -0.45
C ASN A 202 19.76 14.45 0.33
N GLN A 203 19.57 13.16 -0.02
CA GLN A 203 20.33 12.07 0.66
C GLN A 203 21.08 11.07 -0.22
N ILE A 204 21.39 11.40 -1.48
CA ILE A 204 22.29 10.58 -2.32
C ILE A 204 23.77 11.03 -2.23
N LYS A 205 24.12 12.16 -1.57
CA LYS A 205 25.51 12.71 -1.63
C LYS A 205 26.36 12.65 -0.35
N LYS A 206 25.97 11.97 0.74
CA LYS A 206 26.77 11.93 2.00
C LYS A 206 27.41 10.59 2.37
N VAL A 207 27.57 9.65 1.44
CA VAL A 207 28.33 8.40 1.68
C VAL A 207 29.83 8.52 1.36
N LYS A 208 30.31 9.67 0.86
CA LYS A 208 31.76 9.91 0.65
C LYS A 208 32.25 11.14 1.42
N LYS A 209 32.52 10.99 2.72
CA LYS A 209 33.75 11.47 3.39
C LYS A 209 33.68 11.31 4.91
N LYS A 210 34.80 10.76 5.42
CA LYS A 210 35.33 10.78 6.80
C LYS A 210 34.86 9.70 7.77
N GLN A 211 35.59 8.58 7.77
CA GLN A 211 36.24 8.10 8.98
C GLN A 211 37.73 7.84 8.69
N LYS A 212 38.61 8.67 9.27
CA LYS A 212 40.01 8.33 9.56
C LYS A 212 40.23 8.62 11.04
N LEU A 213 40.46 7.58 11.82
CA LEU A 213 41.07 7.56 13.15
C LEU A 213 42.03 6.37 13.18
N PRO A 214 43.06 6.30 14.06
CA PRO A 214 43.37 7.21 15.18
C PRO A 214 44.80 7.79 15.14
N ARG A 215 45.07 8.81 15.96
CA ARG A 215 46.41 9.40 16.18
C ARG A 215 47.14 8.62 17.27
N GLY A 216 48.42 8.31 17.03
CA GLY A 216 49.30 7.60 17.97
C GLY A 216 49.80 8.45 19.15
N PRO A 217 50.55 7.84 20.08
CA PRO A 217 50.96 8.48 21.34
C PRO A 217 51.88 9.68 21.10
N ARG A 218 51.65 10.77 21.82
CA ARG A 218 52.50 11.97 21.76
C ARG A 218 53.59 11.90 22.83
N LEU A 219 54.84 11.99 22.40
CA LEU A 219 56.01 12.14 23.27
C LEU A 219 56.03 13.54 23.90
N SER A 220 56.30 13.60 25.20
CA SER A 220 56.56 14.83 25.96
C SER A 220 58.06 15.16 25.96
N SER A 221 58.43 16.42 25.77
CA SER A 221 59.76 16.96 26.12
C SER A 221 59.60 18.48 26.33
N SER A 222 59.59 18.99 27.57
CA SER A 222 60.73 19.37 28.41
C SER A 222 61.49 20.63 27.96
N ASN A 223 61.30 21.71 28.73
CA ASN A 223 62.19 22.81 29.08
C ASN A 223 63.22 23.34 28.06
N ILE A 224 63.06 24.61 27.66
CA ILE A 224 64.17 25.51 27.36
C ILE A 224 63.89 26.85 28.05
N LYS A 225 64.81 27.26 28.94
CA LYS A 225 64.88 28.54 29.64
C LYS A 225 65.31 29.65 28.67
N TYR A 226 64.86 30.87 28.90
CA TYR A 226 65.54 32.09 28.44
C TYR A 226 66.15 32.77 29.66
N ASP A 227 67.47 32.82 29.72
CA ASP A 227 68.20 33.76 30.59
C ASP A 227 68.70 34.91 29.70
N LEU A 228 68.38 36.14 30.12
CA LEU A 228 69.09 37.38 29.80
C LEU A 228 70.04 37.69 30.95
#